data_AF-D9TQN8-F1
#
_entry.id   AF-D9TQN8-F1
#
_cell.length_a   1.000
_cell.length_b   1.000
_cell.length_c   1.000
_cell.angle_alpha   90.00
_cell.angle_beta   90.00
_cell.angle_gamma   90.00
#
_symmetry.space_group_name_H-M   'P 1'
#
loop_
_entity.id
_entity.type
_entity.pdbx_description
1 polymer ?
#
loop_
_entity_poly.entity_id
_entity_poly.type
_entity_poly.pdbx_seq_one_letter_code
_entity_poly.pdbx_strand_id
1 'polypeptide(L)' 'MKITKKIEIPEEILLSLRKSGDEFIAEMKKTAAVRYYQEKKLSIGQCAKLAEMSEEEFVKYLSSFNVGIFSFDDKR' A
#
# COMPACT_ATOMS: atom_id res chain seq x y z
N MET A 1 6.86 -11.01 -15.18
CA MET A 1 5.67 -11.89 -15.04
C MET A 1 4.67 -11.19 -14.13
N LYS A 2 3.39 -11.12 -14.49
CA LYS A 2 2.33 -10.53 -13.67
C LYS A 2 1.38 -11.64 -13.21
N ILE A 3 0.85 -11.54 -11.99
CA ILE A 3 -0.15 -12.47 -11.45
C ILE A 3 -1.42 -11.67 -11.21
N THR A 4 -2.56 -12.18 -11.68
CA THR A 4 -3.88 -11.58 -11.44
C THR A 4 -4.69 -12.54 -10.57
N LYS A 5 -5.23 -12.03 -9.45
CA LYS A 5 -6.10 -12.78 -8.53
C LYS A 5 -7.33 -11.94 -8.22
N LYS A 6 -8.47 -12.60 -8.01
CA LYS A 6 -9.68 -11.97 -7.47
C LYS A 6 -9.56 -11.92 -5.95
N ILE A 7 -10.00 -10.82 -5.37
CA ILE A 7 -10.04 -10.59 -3.92
C ILE A 7 -11.46 -10.14 -3.58
N GLU A 8 -12.00 -10.72 -2.51
CA GLU A 8 -13.33 -10.40 -2.02
C GLU A 8 -13.19 -9.49 -0.81
N ILE A 9 -13.86 -8.34 -0.85
CA ILE A 9 -13.82 -7.32 0.19
C ILE A 9 -15.26 -6.99 0.55
N PRO A 10 -15.62 -6.97 1.85
CA PRO A 10 -16.94 -6.53 2.28
C PRO A 10 -17.23 -5.10 1.80
N GLU A 11 -18.36 -4.93 1.12
CA GLU A 11 -18.77 -3.63 0.57
C GLU A 11 -18.93 -2.57 1.67
N GLU A 12 -19.36 -2.97 2.86
CA GLU A 12 -19.49 -2.10 4.04
C GLU A 12 -18.18 -1.37 4.40
N ILE A 13 -17.02 -1.99 4.14
CA ILE A 13 -15.71 -1.38 4.38
C ILE A 13 -15.47 -0.27 3.37
N LEU A 14 -15.75 -0.51 2.09
CA LEU A 14 -15.62 0.49 1.03
C LEU A 14 -16.55 1.68 1.26
N LEU A 15 -17.79 1.42 1.70
CA LEU A 15 -18.77 2.44 2.07
C LEU A 15 -18.28 3.27 3.26
N SER A 16 -17.76 2.62 4.31
CA SER A 16 -17.21 3.28 5.50
C SER A 16 -16.01 4.17 5.16
N LEU A 17 -15.16 3.71 4.24
CA LEU A 17 -13.99 4.44 3.75
C LEU A 17 -14.33 5.52 2.71
N ARG A 18 -15.56 5.51 2.17
CA ARG A 18 -15.99 6.34 1.03
C ARG A 18 -15.06 6.21 -0.17
N LYS A 19 -14.64 4.98 -0.47
CA LYS A 19 -13.71 4.66 -1.57
C LYS A 19 -14.33 3.66 -2.52
N SER A 20 -13.97 3.79 -3.79
CA SER A 20 -14.21 2.74 -4.77
C SER A 20 -13.30 1.53 -4.52
N GLY A 21 -13.67 0.37 -5.08
CA GLY A 21 -12.82 -0.82 -5.01
C GLY A 21 -11.43 -0.57 -5.60
N ASP A 22 -11.34 0.11 -6.75
CA ASP A 22 -10.07 0.40 -7.41
C ASP A 22 -9.15 1.29 -6.57
N GLU A 23 -9.69 2.33 -5.93
CA GLU A 23 -8.94 3.19 -5.01
C GLU A 23 -8.40 2.41 -3.81
N PHE A 24 -9.23 1.55 -3.23
CA PHE A 24 -8.84 0.70 -2.12
C PHE A 24 -7.73 -0.28 -2.53
N ILE A 25 -7.81 -0.90 -3.71
CA ILE A 25 -6.76 -1.80 -4.20
C ILE A 25 -5.45 -1.06 -4.48
N ALA A 26 -5.53 0.13 -5.08
CA ALA A 26 -4.35 0.95 -5.32
C ALA A 26 -3.66 1.33 -4.00
N GLU A 27 -4.42 1.71 -2.98
CA GLU A 27 -3.90 2.02 -1.65
C GLU A 27 -3.35 0.79 -0.92
N MET A 28 -4.02 -0.36 -1.04
CA MET A 28 -3.54 -1.63 -0.47
C MET A 28 -2.18 -2.02 -1.05
N LYS A 29 -1.99 -1.87 -2.37
CA LYS A 29 -0.71 -2.10 -3.05
C LYS A 29 0.39 -1.17 -2.55
N LYS A 30 0.08 0.13 -2.44
CA LYS A 30 1.02 1.14 -1.93
C LYS A 30 1.41 0.87 -0.48
N THR A 31 0.43 0.55 0.38
CA THR A 31 0.64 0.22 1.79
C THR A 31 1.54 -1.01 1.94
N ALA A 32 1.28 -2.06 1.17
CA ALA A 32 2.12 -3.26 1.15
C ALA A 32 3.56 -2.93 0.70
N ALA A 33 3.72 -2.11 -0.35
CA ALA A 33 5.03 -1.69 -0.82
C ALA A 33 5.83 -0.93 0.25
N VAL A 34 5.20 0.01 0.97
CA VAL A 34 5.84 0.75 2.07
C VAL A 34 6.25 -0.20 3.20
N ARG A 35 5.36 -1.12 3.61
CA ARG A 35 5.67 -2.11 4.64
C ARG A 35 6.87 -2.98 4.26
N TYR A 36 6.89 -3.53 3.04
CA TYR A 36 7.99 -4.39 2.60
C TYR A 36 9.31 -3.64 2.41
N TYR A 37 9.26 -2.36 2.06
CA TYR A 37 10.43 -1.48 2.05
C TYR A 37 10.98 -1.28 3.46
N GLN A 38 10.12 -0.96 4.44
CA GLN A 38 10.49 -0.78 5.85
C GLN A 38 11.08 -2.06 6.46
N GLU A 39 10.50 -3.22 6.13
CA GLU A 39 11.01 -4.53 6.54
C GLU A 39 12.29 -4.96 5.80
N LYS A 40 12.80 -4.12 4.86
CA LYS A 40 13.97 -4.40 4.00
C LYS A 40 13.85 -5.70 3.19
N LYS A 41 12.62 -6.14 2.89
CA LYS A 41 12.33 -7.38 2.14
C LYS A 41 12.32 -7.18 0.64
N LEU A 42 12.00 -5.97 0.18
CA LEU A 42 11.96 -5.62 -1.24
C LEU A 42 12.84 -4.39 -1.51
N SER A 43 13.48 -4.36 -2.67
CA SER A 43 14.20 -3.17 -3.16
C SER A 43 13.25 -2.03 -3.51
N ILE A 44 13.79 -0.82 -3.65
CA ILE A 44 13.00 0.37 -4.00
C ILE A 44 12.26 0.21 -5.34
N GLY A 45 12.94 -0.33 -6.36
CA GLY A 45 12.34 -0.59 -7.67
C GLY A 45 11.27 -1.69 -7.65
N GLN A 46 11.39 -2.68 -6.76
CA GLN A 46 10.33 -3.68 -6.56
C GLN A 46 9.11 -3.07 -5.86
N CYS A 47 9.33 -2.21 -4.86
CA CYS A 47 8.26 -1.54 -4.15
C CYS A 47 7.52 -0.55 -5.05
N ALA A 48 8.24 0.24 -5.86
CA ALA A 48 7.65 1.13 -6.85
C ALA A 48 6.77 0.38 -7.87
N LYS A 49 7.25 -0.77 -8.37
CA LYS A 49 6.47 -1.67 -9.24
C LYS A 49 5.22 -2.22 -8.56
N LEU A 50 5.31 -2.62 -7.28
CA LEU A 50 4.16 -3.09 -6.50
C LEU A 50 3.13 -1.97 -6.30
N ALA A 51 3.61 -0.77 -6.01
CA ALA A 51 2.81 0.44 -5.82
C ALA A 51 2.28 1.07 -7.12
N GLU A 52 2.61 0.47 -8.28
CA GLU A 52 2.22 0.91 -9.62
C GLU A 52 2.61 2.37 -9.93
N MET A 53 3.80 2.77 -9.49
CA MET A 53 4.35 4.11 -9.70
C MET A 53 5.85 4.04 -10.07
N SER A 54 6.43 5.18 -10.47
CA SER A 54 7.87 5.29 -10.70
C SER A 54 8.67 5.23 -9.40
N GLU A 55 9.97 4.93 -9.49
CA GLU A 55 10.86 4.93 -8.30
C GLU A 55 10.92 6.32 -7.65
N GLU A 56 10.93 7.39 -8.45
CA GLU A 56 10.90 8.76 -7.96
C GLU A 56 9.61 9.09 -7.21
N GLU A 57 8.46 8.68 -7.75
CA GLU A 57 7.16 8.83 -7.07
C GLU A 57 7.11 8.03 -5.79
N PHE A 58 7.69 6.82 -5.78
CA PHE A 58 7.74 5.99 -4.59
C PHE A 58 8.62 6.59 -3.49
N VAL A 59 9.78 7.18 -3.83
CA VAL A 59 10.62 7.92 -2.89
C VAL A 59 9.86 9.11 -2.29
N LYS A 60 9.16 9.89 -3.13
CA LYS A 60 8.30 11.00 -2.67
C LYS A 60 7.18 10.50 -1.77
N TYR A 61 6.57 9.38 -2.13
CA TYR A 61 5.50 8.74 -1.36
C TYR A 61 5.99 8.26 0.00
N LEU A 62 7.18 7.65 0.10
CA LEU A 62 7.80 7.29 1.39
C LEU A 62 7.99 8.51 2.30
N SER A 63 8.35 9.65 1.71
CA SER A 63 8.57 10.90 2.44
C SER A 63 7.27 11.47 3.02
N SER A 64 6.14 11.31 2.31
CA SER A 64 4.82 11.70 2.83
C SER A 64 4.25 10.68 3.83
N PHE A 65 4.66 9.43 3.73
CA PHE A 65 4.20 8.34 4.60
C PHE A 65 4.83 8.35 6.01
N ASN A 66 5.94 9.09 6.20
CA ASN A 66 6.66 9.20 7.48
C ASN A 66 5.90 9.99 8.58
N VAL A 67 4.62 10.32 8.36
CA VAL A 67 3.74 11.04 9.31
C VAL A 67 2.60 10.17 9.86
N GLY A 68 2.44 8.89 9.47
CA GLY A 68 1.27 8.17 10.00
C GLY A 68 1.05 6.68 9.74
N ILE A 69 2.08 5.80 9.77
CA ILE A 69 1.82 4.33 9.81
C ILE A 69 2.04 3.69 11.17
N PHE A 70 2.65 4.38 12.13
CA PHE A 70 2.77 3.86 13.48
C PHE A 70 1.72 4.49 14.39
N SER A 71 0.50 4.00 14.28
CA SER A 71 -0.55 3.99 15.29
C SER A 71 -1.61 3.04 14.72
N PHE A 72 -1.56 1.73 14.97
CA PHE A 72 -1.82 1.12 16.26
C PHE A 72 -0.90 -0.09 16.49
N ASP A 73 0.09 0.08 17.37
CA ASP A 73 0.61 -1.03 18.18
C ASP A 73 -0.24 -0.99 19.47
N ASP A 74 -1.46 -1.56 19.44
CA ASP A 74 -2.16 -1.90 20.69
C ASP A 74 -1.48 -3.18 21.20
N LYS A 75 -0.34 -2.98 21.88
CA LYS A 75 0.25 -4.03 22.70
C LYS A 75 -0.77 -4.36 23.80
N ARG A 76 -1.41 -5.51 23.67
CA ARG A 76 -1.95 -6.26 24.80
C ARG A 76 -0.94 -7.31 25.24
#